data_AF-S7UXD9-F1
#
_entry.id   AF-S7UXD9-F1
#
_cell.length_a   1.000
_cell.length_b   1.000
_cell.length_c   1.000
_cell.angle_alpha   90.00
_cell.angle_beta   90.00
_cell.angle_gamma   90.00
#
_symmetry.space_group_name_H-M   'P 1'
#
loop_
_entity.id
_entity.type
_entity.pdbx_description
1 polymer ?
#
loop_
_entity_poly.entity_id
_entity_poly.type
_entity_poly.pdbx_seq_one_letter_code
_entity_poly.pdbx_strand_id
1 'polypeptide(L)'
;MEVVSLNIPLPCYRQVLGGHGLEAHHVSELQNLVGARPVVMFGDGLTAAYFASLIPNVLCCQTTKTLQVPGSLEYDTIFVGISPSHYADVVDNLALLAGNRELKVILPFERFSPSIACVVETQPRSGTMYVVNSLMRSLGCNYATTHGSEIGTPVFTGYPFEHAGVFFDLNDTSASHVVMTHFFTRARAERRYRDCKYIRVVGYPFDSYFRWAKNLIARSADENYVLRNTSPEWKNLKQHLLANSLWMVEDTQELVVRYEDFHHDFEGTTRRFRDYLQRDGITFKDFRKVDRMYYSDNYREKMDSIVYGTLKDFFMDAIRCHYPEKVASL
;
A
#
# COMPACT_ATOMS: atom_id res chain seq x y z
N MET A 1 2.92 -26.92 18.01
CA MET A 1 1.92 -26.09 17.33
C MET A 1 1.37 -26.85 16.14
N GLU A 2 0.05 -27.03 16.09
CA GLU A 2 -0.68 -27.64 14.97
C GLU A 2 -1.30 -26.53 14.11
N VAL A 3 -1.18 -26.61 12.79
CA VAL A 3 -1.82 -25.65 11.87
C VAL A 3 -2.94 -26.37 11.11
N VAL A 4 -4.16 -25.89 11.28
CA VAL A 4 -5.36 -26.40 10.61
C VAL A 4 -5.85 -25.37 9.60
N SER A 5 -6.00 -25.78 8.34
CA SER A 5 -6.51 -24.92 7.28
C SER A 5 -7.91 -25.39 6.87
N LEU A 6 -8.89 -24.49 6.93
CA LEU A 6 -10.25 -24.75 6.43
C LEU A 6 -10.33 -24.72 4.91
N ASN A 7 -9.34 -24.10 4.25
CA ASN A 7 -9.26 -23.98 2.79
C ASN A 7 -10.54 -23.39 2.17
N ILE A 8 -11.15 -22.41 2.84
CA ILE A 8 -12.25 -21.65 2.25
C ILE A 8 -11.70 -20.93 1.01
N PRO A 9 -12.36 -21.04 -0.16
CA PRO A 9 -11.85 -20.46 -1.40
C PRO A 9 -11.54 -18.97 -1.30
N LEU A 10 -10.45 -18.52 -1.94
CA LEU A 10 -10.03 -17.11 -1.95
C LEU A 10 -11.12 -16.11 -2.38
N PRO A 11 -12.03 -16.43 -3.34
CA PRO A 11 -13.16 -15.54 -3.65
C PRO A 11 -14.07 -15.22 -2.45
N CYS A 12 -14.19 -16.12 -1.48
CA CYS A 12 -14.97 -15.88 -0.26
C CYS A 12 -14.31 -14.85 0.66
N TYR A 13 -12.97 -14.73 0.64
CA TYR A 13 -12.29 -13.66 1.39
C TYR A 13 -12.69 -12.27 0.87
N ARG A 14 -12.86 -12.12 -0.46
CA ARG A 14 -13.36 -10.89 -1.07
C ARG A 14 -14.79 -10.58 -0.63
N GLN A 15 -15.65 -11.58 -0.51
CA GLN A 15 -17.02 -11.41 0.00
C GLN A 15 -17.02 -10.86 1.43
N VAL A 16 -16.14 -11.38 2.29
CA VAL A 16 -15.96 -10.89 3.67
C VAL A 16 -15.46 -9.44 3.67
N LEU A 17 -14.48 -9.09 2.85
CA LEU A 17 -14.01 -7.70 2.72
C LEU A 17 -15.10 -6.75 2.20
N GLY A 18 -15.99 -7.23 1.33
CA GLY A 18 -17.16 -6.49 0.83
C GLY A 18 -18.34 -6.44 1.80
N GLY A 19 -18.24 -7.05 2.99
CA GLY A 19 -19.32 -7.10 3.98
C GLY A 19 -20.45 -8.06 3.65
N HIS A 20 -20.30 -8.93 2.66
CA HIS A 20 -21.31 -9.92 2.25
C HIS A 20 -21.29 -11.20 3.11
N GLY A 21 -20.22 -11.41 3.88
CA GLY A 21 -20.03 -12.60 4.71
C GLY A 21 -19.76 -13.88 3.90
N LEU A 22 -19.66 -15.00 4.61
CA LEU A 22 -19.47 -16.35 4.11
C LEU A 22 -20.81 -17.09 4.00
N GLU A 23 -20.86 -18.07 3.10
CA GLU A 23 -21.99 -19.01 3.03
C GLU A 23 -22.16 -19.84 4.31
N ALA A 24 -23.39 -20.24 4.60
CA ALA A 24 -23.77 -20.91 5.85
C ALA A 24 -22.98 -22.20 6.13
N HIS A 25 -22.59 -22.94 5.09
CA HIS A 25 -21.83 -24.17 5.25
C HIS A 25 -20.39 -23.90 5.74
N HIS A 26 -19.71 -22.90 5.19
CA HIS A 26 -18.39 -22.45 5.67
C HIS A 26 -18.45 -21.92 7.10
N VAL A 27 -19.51 -21.16 7.45
CA VAL A 27 -19.72 -20.68 8.83
C VAL A 27 -19.89 -21.85 9.78
N SER A 28 -20.71 -22.84 9.42
CA SER A 28 -20.97 -24.03 10.24
C SER A 28 -19.69 -24.85 10.44
N GLU A 29 -18.89 -25.04 9.40
CA GLU A 29 -17.61 -25.74 9.48
C GLU A 29 -16.62 -25.01 10.40
N LEU A 30 -16.51 -23.68 10.26
CA LEU A 30 -15.67 -22.85 11.12
C LEU A 30 -16.11 -22.94 12.59
N GLN A 31 -17.41 -22.82 12.87
CA GLN A 31 -17.95 -22.90 14.22
C GLN A 31 -17.75 -24.30 14.83
N ASN A 32 -17.88 -25.37 14.06
CA ASN A 32 -17.61 -26.73 14.50
C ASN A 32 -16.12 -26.96 14.79
N LEU A 33 -15.23 -26.39 13.97
CA LEU A 33 -13.79 -26.55 14.14
C LEU A 33 -13.26 -25.81 15.38
N VAL A 34 -13.79 -24.61 15.63
CA VAL A 34 -13.44 -23.78 16.78
C VAL A 34 -14.13 -24.30 18.05
N GLY A 35 -15.41 -24.66 17.95
CA GLY A 35 -16.25 -25.08 19.06
C GLY A 35 -16.42 -24.00 20.12
N ALA A 36 -16.64 -24.42 21.38
CA ALA A 36 -16.73 -23.53 22.54
C ALA A 36 -15.36 -23.21 23.17
N ARG A 37 -14.26 -23.38 22.44
CA ARG A 37 -12.91 -23.20 22.99
C ARG A 37 -12.56 -21.71 23.14
N PRO A 38 -11.79 -21.31 24.15
CA PRO A 38 -11.25 -19.95 24.24
C PRO A 38 -10.30 -19.67 23.07
N VAL A 39 -10.55 -18.62 22.31
CA VAL A 39 -9.81 -18.28 21.10
C VAL A 39 -9.13 -16.91 21.23
N VAL A 40 -7.86 -16.84 20.85
CA VAL A 40 -7.21 -15.57 20.53
C VAL A 40 -7.29 -15.35 19.02
N MET A 41 -7.83 -14.21 18.60
CA MET A 41 -7.93 -13.87 17.18
C MET A 41 -6.77 -12.98 16.77
N PHE A 42 -6.11 -13.27 15.65
CA PHE A 42 -5.19 -12.36 14.98
C PHE A 42 -5.85 -11.74 13.76
N GLY A 43 -5.99 -10.42 13.77
CA GLY A 43 -6.42 -9.63 12.64
C GLY A 43 -6.96 -8.26 13.02
N ASP A 44 -7.21 -7.44 12.01
CA ASP A 44 -7.75 -6.10 12.14
C ASP A 44 -8.90 -5.83 11.14
N GLY A 45 -9.54 -4.67 11.29
CA GLY A 45 -10.54 -4.17 10.36
C GLY A 45 -11.78 -5.04 10.21
N LEU A 46 -12.34 -5.05 8.99
CA LEU A 46 -13.61 -5.70 8.67
C LEU A 46 -13.54 -7.23 8.79
N THR A 47 -12.40 -7.84 8.44
CA THR A 47 -12.25 -9.30 8.49
C THR A 47 -12.24 -9.80 9.93
N ALA A 48 -11.50 -9.14 10.83
CA ALA A 48 -11.50 -9.49 12.26
C ALA A 48 -12.86 -9.25 12.90
N ALA A 49 -13.53 -8.12 12.61
CA ALA A 49 -14.87 -7.83 13.12
C ALA A 49 -15.89 -8.90 12.67
N TYR A 50 -15.83 -9.30 11.40
CA TYR A 50 -16.68 -10.35 10.85
C TYR A 50 -16.48 -11.69 11.58
N PHE A 51 -15.26 -12.20 11.66
CA PHE A 51 -15.02 -13.47 12.34
C PHE A 51 -15.29 -13.42 13.85
N ALA A 52 -15.04 -12.28 14.50
CA ALA A 52 -15.32 -12.12 15.93
C ALA A 52 -16.82 -12.23 16.23
N SER A 53 -17.69 -11.85 15.29
CA SER A 53 -19.15 -12.04 15.40
C SER A 53 -19.61 -13.49 15.22
N LEU A 54 -18.79 -14.33 14.58
CA LEU A 54 -19.14 -15.73 14.31
C LEU A 54 -18.61 -16.70 15.36
N ILE A 55 -17.47 -16.35 15.98
CA ILE A 55 -16.78 -17.21 16.94
C ILE A 55 -17.25 -16.86 18.35
N PRO A 56 -17.90 -17.78 19.08
CA PRO A 56 -18.57 -17.46 20.33
C PRO A 56 -17.63 -17.06 21.49
N ASN A 57 -16.39 -17.55 21.51
CA ASN A 57 -15.47 -17.41 22.65
C ASN A 57 -14.14 -16.73 22.28
N VAL A 58 -14.19 -15.61 21.56
CA VAL A 58 -13.00 -14.78 21.29
C VAL A 58 -12.62 -14.01 22.56
N LEU A 59 -11.46 -14.33 23.14
CA LEU A 59 -10.92 -13.68 24.34
C LEU A 59 -10.37 -12.29 24.07
N CYS A 60 -9.67 -12.14 22.94
CA CYS A 60 -9.17 -10.86 22.46
C CYS A 60 -8.83 -10.92 20.96
N CYS A 61 -8.78 -9.74 20.34
CA CYS A 61 -8.26 -9.56 18.99
C CYS A 61 -6.89 -8.88 19.06
N GLN A 62 -5.87 -9.55 18.57
CA GLN A 62 -4.51 -9.05 18.42
C GLN A 62 -4.30 -8.56 17.00
N THR A 63 -3.61 -7.43 16.86
CA THR A 63 -3.22 -6.93 15.53
C THR A 63 -1.93 -7.61 15.08
N THR A 64 -1.64 -7.58 13.78
CA THR A 64 -0.33 -8.01 13.24
C THR A 64 0.84 -7.21 13.82
N LYS A 65 0.61 -5.97 14.30
CA LYS A 65 1.63 -5.14 14.96
C LYS A 65 2.01 -5.65 16.35
N THR A 66 1.09 -6.32 17.03
CA THR A 66 1.24 -6.82 18.40
C THR A 66 1.24 -8.34 18.39
N LEU A 67 1.89 -8.97 17.40
CA LEU A 67 2.18 -10.41 17.37
C LEU A 67 2.92 -10.80 18.65
N GLN A 68 2.11 -11.01 19.68
CA GLN A 68 2.45 -11.36 21.03
C GLN A 68 1.43 -12.42 21.41
N VAL A 69 1.94 -13.52 21.91
CA VAL A 69 1.15 -14.59 22.50
C VAL A 69 0.80 -14.09 23.90
N PRO A 70 -0.44 -13.65 24.21
CA PRO A 70 -0.76 -13.17 25.54
C PRO A 70 -0.46 -14.26 26.58
N GLY A 71 0.56 -14.04 27.41
CA GLY A 71 1.05 -15.03 28.36
C GLY A 71 0.09 -15.26 29.53
N SER A 72 -0.79 -14.29 29.82
CA SER A 72 -1.74 -14.33 30.93
C SER A 72 -3.10 -14.94 30.59
N LEU A 73 -3.35 -15.27 29.32
CA LEU A 73 -4.63 -15.84 28.88
C LEU A 73 -4.50 -17.35 28.71
N GLU A 74 -5.47 -18.08 29.26
CA GLU A 74 -5.64 -19.51 29.03
C GLU A 74 -6.37 -19.74 27.71
N TYR A 75 -5.62 -20.18 26.69
CA TYR A 75 -6.14 -20.56 25.39
C TYR A 75 -5.22 -21.61 24.76
N ASP A 76 -5.83 -22.45 23.94
CA ASP A 76 -5.18 -23.47 23.12
C ASP A 76 -5.38 -23.21 21.61
N THR A 77 -6.22 -22.24 21.25
CA THR A 77 -6.64 -21.99 19.87
C THR A 77 -6.36 -20.55 19.45
N ILE A 78 -5.69 -20.41 18.31
CA ILE A 78 -5.47 -19.13 17.63
C ILE A 78 -6.23 -19.14 16.31
N PHE A 79 -7.02 -18.11 16.05
CA PHE A 79 -7.70 -17.91 14.77
C PHE A 79 -7.06 -16.77 13.98
N VAL A 80 -6.64 -17.01 12.74
CA VAL A 80 -5.93 -16.03 11.91
C VAL A 80 -6.87 -15.41 10.87
N GLY A 81 -7.55 -14.34 11.27
CA GLY A 81 -8.54 -13.60 10.48
C GLY A 81 -7.97 -12.48 9.61
N ILE A 82 -6.76 -12.66 9.06
CA ILE A 82 -6.12 -11.67 8.15
C ILE A 82 -6.13 -12.13 6.69
N SER A 83 -5.61 -11.28 5.79
CA SER A 83 -5.42 -11.65 4.38
C SER A 83 -4.61 -12.94 4.25
N PRO A 84 -5.05 -13.90 3.41
CA PRO A 84 -4.40 -15.21 3.27
C PRO A 84 -2.98 -15.12 2.73
N SER A 85 -2.64 -14.00 2.09
CA SER A 85 -1.27 -13.70 1.67
C SER A 85 -0.30 -13.64 2.85
N HIS A 86 -0.76 -13.32 4.07
CA HIS A 86 0.07 -13.09 5.26
C HIS A 86 0.16 -14.29 6.21
N TYR A 87 -0.46 -15.42 5.87
CA TYR A 87 -0.48 -16.59 6.76
C TYR A 87 0.90 -17.15 7.06
N ALA A 88 1.79 -17.23 6.07
CA ALA A 88 3.15 -17.73 6.29
C ALA A 88 3.89 -16.90 7.35
N ASP A 89 3.87 -15.56 7.20
CA ASP A 89 4.55 -14.66 8.13
C ASP A 89 3.94 -14.74 9.54
N VAL A 90 2.61 -14.86 9.67
CA VAL A 90 1.98 -15.01 10.98
C VAL A 90 2.29 -16.35 11.62
N VAL A 91 2.20 -17.44 10.87
CA VAL A 91 2.46 -18.78 11.39
C VAL A 91 3.92 -18.92 11.82
N ASP A 92 4.88 -18.42 11.04
CA ASP A 92 6.30 -18.42 11.40
C ASP A 92 6.56 -17.62 12.68
N ASN A 93 5.98 -16.43 12.80
CA ASN A 93 6.12 -15.61 14.01
C ASN A 93 5.45 -16.26 15.23
N LEU A 94 4.26 -16.85 15.07
CA LEU A 94 3.59 -17.58 16.13
C LEU A 94 4.39 -18.81 16.58
N ALA A 95 5.04 -19.52 15.65
CA ALA A 95 5.89 -20.65 16.00
C ALA A 95 7.06 -20.24 16.90
N LEU A 96 7.67 -19.07 16.64
CA LEU A 96 8.75 -18.52 17.45
C LEU A 96 8.26 -18.09 18.86
N LEU A 97 7.04 -17.57 18.95
CA LEU A 97 6.47 -17.03 20.19
C LEU A 97 5.77 -18.07 21.07
N ALA A 98 5.27 -19.16 20.47
CA ALA A 98 4.50 -20.19 21.17
C ALA A 98 5.34 -20.99 22.17
N GLY A 99 6.67 -21.05 21.99
CA GLY A 99 7.56 -21.87 22.82
C GLY A 99 7.09 -23.32 22.86
N ASN A 100 6.89 -23.85 24.08
CA ASN A 100 6.41 -25.23 24.31
C ASN A 100 4.87 -25.35 24.40
N ARG A 101 4.10 -24.29 24.14
CA ARG A 101 2.63 -24.38 24.22
C ARG A 101 2.08 -25.23 23.08
N GLU A 102 1.18 -26.16 23.41
CA GLU A 102 0.37 -26.87 22.42
C GLU A 102 -0.74 -25.94 21.92
N LEU A 103 -0.45 -25.21 20.84
CA LEU A 103 -1.40 -24.30 20.19
C LEU A 103 -1.91 -24.89 18.87
N LYS A 104 -3.22 -24.78 18.65
CA LYS A 104 -3.90 -25.02 17.38
C LYS A 104 -4.13 -23.68 16.65
N VAL A 105 -3.53 -23.51 15.49
CA VAL A 105 -3.68 -22.30 14.65
C VAL A 105 -4.65 -22.60 13.52
N ILE A 106 -5.77 -21.88 13.45
CA ILE A 106 -6.81 -22.04 12.43
C ILE A 106 -6.64 -20.95 11.38
N LEU A 107 -6.48 -21.38 10.13
CA LEU A 107 -6.42 -20.55 8.94
C LEU A 107 -7.73 -20.72 8.14
N PRO A 108 -8.58 -19.70 8.02
CA PRO A 108 -9.89 -19.86 7.38
C PRO A 108 -9.80 -20.08 5.87
N PHE A 109 -8.97 -19.32 5.17
CA PHE A 109 -8.95 -19.37 3.71
C PHE A 109 -7.83 -20.26 3.16
N GLU A 110 -7.93 -20.62 1.88
CA GLU A 110 -6.82 -21.21 1.13
C GLU A 110 -5.57 -20.33 1.23
N ARG A 111 -4.40 -20.95 1.37
CA ARG A 111 -3.14 -20.21 1.41
C ARG A 111 -2.88 -19.56 0.07
N PHE A 112 -2.48 -18.29 0.12
CA PHE A 112 -2.12 -17.53 -1.07
C PHE A 112 -0.68 -17.04 -0.95
N SER A 113 0.13 -17.29 -1.98
CA SER A 113 1.48 -16.73 -2.08
C SER A 113 1.56 -15.95 -3.39
N PRO A 114 1.34 -14.63 -3.35
CA PRO A 114 1.31 -13.83 -4.57
C PRO A 114 2.69 -13.80 -5.22
N SER A 115 2.74 -14.09 -6.51
CA SER A 115 3.90 -13.76 -7.33
C SER A 115 3.94 -12.23 -7.53
N ILE A 116 5.09 -11.60 -7.29
CA ILE A 116 5.27 -10.15 -7.41
C ILE A 116 6.22 -9.87 -8.57
N ALA A 117 5.75 -9.14 -9.57
CA ALA A 117 6.57 -8.77 -10.73
C ALA A 117 7.50 -7.59 -10.40
N CYS A 118 6.96 -6.59 -9.71
CA CYS A 118 7.70 -5.44 -9.20
C CYS A 118 6.91 -4.70 -8.12
N VAL A 119 7.62 -3.87 -7.36
CA VAL A 119 7.04 -2.92 -6.42
C VAL A 119 7.24 -1.51 -6.96
N VAL A 120 6.17 -0.75 -7.10
CA VAL A 120 6.17 0.67 -7.47
C VAL A 120 6.00 1.49 -6.21
N GLU A 121 7.11 2.02 -5.71
CA GLU A 121 7.15 2.91 -4.56
C GLU A 121 7.06 4.36 -5.03
N THR A 122 6.17 5.16 -4.44
CA THR A 122 5.79 6.43 -5.07
C THR A 122 5.45 7.51 -4.06
N GLN A 123 5.62 8.75 -4.49
CA GLN A 123 4.95 9.87 -3.86
C GLN A 123 3.47 9.87 -4.23
N PRO A 124 2.56 10.31 -3.35
CA PRO A 124 1.20 10.60 -3.77
C PRO A 124 1.21 11.64 -4.89
N ARG A 125 0.40 11.39 -5.93
CA ARG A 125 0.18 12.31 -7.06
C ARG A 125 1.39 12.54 -7.98
N SER A 126 2.42 11.71 -7.94
CA SER A 126 3.51 11.69 -8.93
C SER A 126 3.17 10.89 -10.19
N GLY A 127 1.89 10.71 -10.53
CA GLY A 127 1.48 9.95 -11.72
C GLY A 127 1.61 8.43 -11.56
N THR A 128 1.62 7.96 -10.31
CA THR A 128 1.62 6.56 -9.88
C THR A 128 0.71 5.67 -10.73
N MET A 129 -0.59 5.99 -10.81
CA MET A 129 -1.55 5.13 -11.49
C MET A 129 -1.31 5.00 -12.99
N TYR A 130 -0.73 6.03 -13.62
CA TYR A 130 -0.33 5.91 -15.02
C TYR A 130 0.77 4.86 -15.19
N VAL A 131 1.76 4.87 -14.30
CA VAL A 131 2.87 3.90 -14.33
C VAL A 131 2.37 2.50 -14.01
N VAL A 132 1.65 2.35 -12.90
CA VAL A 132 1.09 1.07 -12.44
C VAL A 132 0.20 0.44 -13.52
N ASN A 133 -0.78 1.18 -14.05
CA ASN A 133 -1.70 0.64 -15.06
C ASN A 133 -0.98 0.23 -16.35
N SER A 134 0.07 0.96 -16.72
CA SER A 134 0.88 0.63 -17.91
C SER A 134 1.71 -0.64 -17.69
N LEU A 135 2.29 -0.81 -16.51
CA LEU A 135 3.02 -2.02 -16.13
C LEU A 135 2.10 -3.23 -16.03
N MET A 136 0.96 -3.10 -15.35
CA MET A 136 -0.05 -4.18 -15.25
C MET A 136 -0.46 -4.68 -16.63
N ARG A 137 -0.84 -3.77 -17.53
CA ARG A 137 -1.25 -4.10 -18.89
C ARG A 137 -0.11 -4.73 -19.69
N SER A 138 1.11 -4.20 -19.59
CA SER A 138 2.24 -4.71 -20.37
C SER A 138 2.73 -6.07 -19.91
N LEU A 139 2.66 -6.32 -18.60
CA LEU A 139 3.17 -7.53 -17.98
C LEU A 139 2.08 -8.60 -17.80
N GLY A 140 0.83 -8.31 -18.14
CA GLY A 140 -0.30 -9.19 -17.85
C GLY A 140 -0.44 -9.46 -16.35
N CYS A 141 -0.16 -8.44 -15.53
CA CYS A 141 -0.13 -8.56 -14.08
C CYS A 141 -1.38 -7.94 -13.44
N ASN A 142 -1.73 -8.47 -12.28
CA ASN A 142 -2.76 -7.93 -11.41
C ASN A 142 -2.26 -6.73 -10.60
N TYR A 143 -3.20 -6.00 -10.00
CA TYR A 143 -2.92 -4.90 -9.10
C TYR A 143 -2.81 -5.39 -7.67
N ALA A 144 -1.88 -4.82 -6.91
CA ALA A 144 -1.90 -4.90 -5.48
C ALA A 144 -1.52 -3.55 -4.86
N THR A 145 -2.10 -3.19 -3.72
CA THR A 145 -1.81 -1.90 -3.06
C THR A 145 -1.95 -1.99 -1.56
N THR A 146 -1.21 -1.17 -0.83
CA THR A 146 -1.44 -0.95 0.61
C THR A 146 -2.66 -0.07 0.90
N HIS A 147 -3.36 0.43 -0.14
CA HIS A 147 -4.47 1.38 -0.01
C HIS A 147 -5.80 0.74 -0.44
N GLY A 148 -6.62 0.35 0.54
CA GLY A 148 -7.90 -0.32 0.28
C GLY A 148 -8.93 0.51 -0.50
N SER A 149 -8.79 1.83 -0.56
CA SER A 149 -9.73 2.72 -1.27
C SER A 149 -9.54 2.79 -2.79
N GLU A 150 -8.44 2.24 -3.31
CA GLU A 150 -8.15 2.26 -4.75
C GLU A 150 -8.75 1.06 -5.50
N ILE A 151 -9.19 0.05 -4.76
CA ILE A 151 -9.96 -1.10 -5.28
C ILE A 151 -11.46 -0.77 -5.11
N GLY A 152 -11.93 0.25 -5.83
CA GLY A 152 -13.35 0.45 -6.10
C GLY A 152 -14.23 1.14 -5.02
N THR A 153 -13.69 1.72 -3.94
CA THR A 153 -14.51 2.51 -2.98
C THR A 153 -13.74 3.70 -2.38
N PRO A 154 -14.25 4.95 -2.42
CA PRO A 154 -13.53 6.10 -1.89
C PRO A 154 -13.58 6.07 -0.36
N VAL A 155 -12.48 5.73 0.29
CA VAL A 155 -12.28 5.99 1.73
C VAL A 155 -10.99 6.76 1.91
N PHE A 156 -11.11 8.08 1.80
CA PHE A 156 -10.21 9.05 2.44
C PHE A 156 -10.72 9.27 3.86
N THR A 157 -10.25 8.50 4.85
CA THR A 157 -10.36 8.89 6.26
C THR A 157 -9.25 8.26 7.11
N GLY A 158 -8.32 9.10 7.57
CA GLY A 158 -8.01 9.26 8.99
C GLY A 158 -7.51 8.09 9.85
N TYR A 159 -7.19 6.92 9.31
CA TYR A 159 -6.51 5.87 10.09
C TYR A 159 -4.99 5.92 9.85
N PRO A 160 -4.15 5.73 10.88
CA PRO A 160 -2.72 5.50 10.69
C PRO A 160 -2.56 4.13 10.02
N PHE A 161 -2.69 4.11 8.70
CA PHE A 161 -2.53 2.95 7.81
C PHE A 161 -1.04 2.59 7.72
N GLU A 162 -0.49 2.04 8.80
CA GLU A 162 0.84 1.45 8.76
C GLU A 162 0.81 -0.03 8.39
N HIS A 163 -0.31 -0.75 8.56
CA HIS A 163 -0.34 -2.22 8.39
C HIS A 163 -1.68 -2.83 7.95
N ALA A 164 -2.51 -2.11 7.20
CA ALA A 164 -3.44 -2.82 6.33
C ALA A 164 -2.56 -3.49 5.25
N GLY A 165 -2.36 -4.80 5.37
CA GLY A 165 -1.53 -5.58 4.46
C GLY A 165 -1.85 -5.28 3.00
N VAL A 166 -0.90 -5.54 2.11
CA VAL A 166 -1.11 -5.33 0.68
C VAL A 166 -2.37 -6.09 0.24
N PHE A 167 -3.34 -5.35 -0.28
CA PHE A 167 -4.55 -5.88 -0.89
C PHE A 167 -4.18 -6.37 -2.27
N PHE A 168 -4.37 -7.66 -2.52
CA PHE A 168 -4.15 -8.29 -3.82
C PHE A 168 -5.49 -8.47 -4.53
N ASP A 169 -5.52 -8.26 -5.84
CA ASP A 169 -6.65 -8.72 -6.65
C ASP A 169 -6.63 -10.26 -6.73
N LEU A 170 -7.65 -10.89 -6.13
CA LEU A 170 -7.76 -12.35 -6.05
C LEU A 170 -8.54 -12.97 -7.21
N ASN A 171 -8.90 -12.19 -8.24
CA ASN A 171 -9.64 -12.73 -9.40
C ASN A 171 -8.82 -13.70 -10.25
N ASP A 172 -7.50 -13.50 -10.31
CA ASP A 172 -6.58 -14.41 -10.98
C ASP A 172 -5.34 -14.62 -10.11
N THR A 173 -5.37 -15.69 -9.32
CA THR A 173 -4.29 -16.04 -8.39
C THR A 173 -3.05 -16.61 -9.09
N SER A 174 -3.14 -16.87 -10.40
CA SER A 174 -2.03 -17.35 -11.21
C SER A 174 -1.17 -16.22 -11.80
N ALA A 175 -1.74 -15.02 -11.92
CA ALA A 175 -1.03 -13.85 -12.41
C ALA A 175 -0.08 -13.25 -11.36
N SER A 176 1.06 -12.74 -11.81
CA SER A 176 1.93 -11.91 -10.99
C SER A 176 1.29 -10.55 -10.71
N HIS A 177 1.79 -9.83 -9.70
CA HIS A 177 1.24 -8.56 -9.26
C HIS A 177 2.24 -7.41 -9.42
N VAL A 178 1.73 -6.24 -9.79
CA VAL A 178 2.41 -4.95 -9.59
C VAL A 178 1.91 -4.38 -8.27
N VAL A 179 2.81 -4.27 -7.29
CA VAL A 179 2.47 -3.76 -5.95
C VAL A 179 2.73 -2.26 -5.90
N MET A 180 1.70 -1.45 -5.63
CA MET A 180 1.86 -0.02 -5.38
C MET A 180 1.96 0.26 -3.88
N THR A 181 2.94 1.07 -3.52
CA THR A 181 3.12 1.53 -2.15
C THR A 181 3.57 2.99 -2.13
N HIS A 182 3.22 3.74 -1.09
CA HIS A 182 3.74 5.08 -0.89
C HIS A 182 5.01 5.04 -0.05
N PHE A 183 5.86 6.05 -0.16
CA PHE A 183 7.13 6.13 0.60
C PHE A 183 6.99 5.96 2.13
N PHE A 184 5.81 6.24 2.68
CA PHE A 184 5.53 6.10 4.11
C PHE A 184 5.05 4.70 4.49
N THR A 185 4.77 3.82 3.52
CA THR A 185 4.45 2.41 3.78
C THR A 185 5.73 1.60 3.64
N ARG A 186 6.19 1.01 4.75
CA ARG A 186 7.48 0.31 4.84
C ARG A 186 7.46 -1.07 4.15
N ALA A 187 7.05 -1.15 2.88
CA ALA A 187 6.97 -2.43 2.16
C ALA A 187 8.31 -3.18 2.20
N ARG A 188 9.45 -2.47 2.07
CA ARG A 188 10.80 -3.08 2.17
C ARG A 188 11.09 -3.82 3.47
N ALA A 189 10.42 -3.46 4.56
CA ALA A 189 10.59 -4.14 5.84
C ALA A 189 9.94 -5.53 5.83
N GLU A 190 8.98 -5.79 4.93
CA GLU A 190 8.34 -7.09 4.82
C GLU A 190 9.20 -8.06 4.01
N ARG A 191 9.43 -9.25 4.58
CA ARG A 191 10.29 -10.30 4.01
C ARG A 191 9.94 -10.64 2.56
N ARG A 192 8.65 -10.65 2.22
CA ARG A 192 8.12 -10.96 0.89
C ARG A 192 8.53 -9.99 -0.22
N TYR A 193 8.83 -8.73 0.12
CA TYR A 193 9.18 -7.72 -0.87
C TYR A 193 10.69 -7.50 -0.97
N ARG A 194 11.48 -8.05 -0.04
CA ARG A 194 12.93 -7.80 0.08
C ARG A 194 13.70 -8.04 -1.23
N ASP A 195 13.34 -9.09 -1.96
CA ASP A 195 14.05 -9.50 -3.17
C ASP A 195 13.32 -9.05 -4.46
N CYS A 196 12.29 -8.20 -4.34
CA CYS A 196 11.56 -7.68 -5.49
C CYS A 196 12.34 -6.56 -6.20
N LYS A 197 12.09 -6.39 -7.50
CA LYS A 197 12.54 -5.19 -8.22
C LYS A 197 11.67 -4.00 -7.80
N TYR A 198 12.31 -2.97 -7.24
CA TYR A 198 11.66 -1.72 -6.86
C TYR A 198 11.81 -0.65 -7.93
N ILE A 199 10.74 0.09 -8.18
CA ILE A 199 10.73 1.25 -9.06
C ILE A 199 10.21 2.42 -8.24
N ARG A 200 11.00 3.49 -8.17
CA ARG A 200 10.62 4.72 -7.50
C ARG A 200 10.05 5.71 -8.51
N VAL A 201 8.79 6.09 -8.34
CA VAL A 201 8.14 7.11 -9.17
C VAL A 201 8.07 8.42 -8.39
N VAL A 202 8.96 9.34 -8.76
CA VAL A 202 9.05 10.69 -8.18
C VAL A 202 8.34 11.68 -9.08
N GLY A 203 7.66 12.64 -8.49
CA GLY A 203 7.14 13.82 -9.18
C GLY A 203 7.82 15.05 -8.62
N TYR A 204 7.71 16.18 -9.30
CA TYR A 204 8.27 17.40 -8.72
C TYR A 204 7.56 17.72 -7.38
N PRO A 205 8.28 17.95 -6.26
CA PRO A 205 7.66 18.00 -4.92
C PRO A 205 6.55 19.04 -4.80
N PHE A 206 6.73 20.23 -5.39
CA PHE A 206 5.73 21.28 -5.35
C PHE A 206 4.44 20.87 -6.08
N ASP A 207 4.57 20.26 -7.26
CA ASP A 207 3.39 19.79 -8.02
C ASP A 207 2.67 18.67 -7.27
N SER A 208 3.43 17.71 -6.74
CA SER A 208 2.90 16.55 -6.02
C SER A 208 2.17 16.97 -4.75
N TYR A 209 2.74 17.85 -3.92
CA TYR A 209 2.09 18.34 -2.70
C TYR A 209 0.87 19.22 -2.98
N PHE A 210 0.92 20.08 -4.00
CA PHE A 210 -0.23 20.87 -4.40
C PHE A 210 -1.40 19.98 -4.84
N ARG A 211 -1.14 19.01 -5.70
CA ARG A 211 -2.18 18.09 -6.18
C ARG A 211 -2.66 17.16 -5.07
N TRP A 212 -1.78 16.75 -4.16
CA TRP A 212 -2.18 15.96 -2.99
C TRP A 212 -3.14 16.76 -2.12
N ALA A 213 -2.83 18.03 -1.84
CA ALA A 213 -3.71 18.95 -1.13
C ALA A 213 -5.07 19.12 -1.82
N LYS A 214 -5.07 19.38 -3.15
CA LYS A 214 -6.30 19.50 -3.94
C LYS A 214 -7.18 18.25 -3.92
N ASN A 215 -6.62 17.07 -3.66
CA ASN A 215 -7.41 15.84 -3.54
C ASN A 215 -7.94 15.59 -2.12
N LEU A 216 -7.37 16.24 -1.11
CA LEU A 216 -7.86 16.15 0.28
C LEU A 216 -9.07 17.05 0.54
N ILE A 217 -9.35 18.01 -0.36
CA ILE A 217 -10.52 18.88 -0.26
C ILE A 217 -11.76 18.18 -0.86
N ALA A 218 -12.82 18.05 -0.08
CA ALA A 218 -14.04 17.33 -0.44
C ALA A 218 -14.95 18.04 -1.47
N ARG A 219 -14.57 19.23 -1.96
CA ARG A 219 -15.35 20.02 -2.92
C ARG A 219 -14.53 20.17 -4.19
N SER A 220 -15.20 20.04 -5.34
CA SER A 220 -14.65 20.26 -6.69
C SER A 220 -13.64 21.40 -6.65
N ALA A 221 -12.37 21.06 -6.84
CA ALA A 221 -11.29 21.98 -6.56
C ALA A 221 -11.37 23.18 -7.50
N ASP A 222 -11.71 24.34 -6.96
CA ASP A 222 -11.71 25.63 -7.64
C ASP A 222 -10.36 25.81 -8.37
N GLU A 223 -10.40 26.30 -9.61
CA GLU A 223 -9.20 26.64 -10.38
C GLU A 223 -8.33 27.67 -9.63
N ASN A 224 -8.95 28.44 -8.72
CA ASN A 224 -8.32 29.43 -7.85
C ASN A 224 -7.82 28.89 -6.51
N TYR A 225 -7.77 27.57 -6.33
CA TYR A 225 -7.26 26.98 -5.08
C TYR A 225 -5.79 27.39 -4.82
N VAL A 226 -5.54 27.83 -3.58
CA VAL A 226 -4.21 28.16 -3.06
C VAL A 226 -3.96 27.33 -1.81
N LEU A 227 -2.85 26.58 -1.80
CA LEU A 227 -2.42 25.83 -0.62
C LEU A 227 -1.84 26.79 0.42
N ARG A 228 -2.49 26.85 1.59
CA ARG A 228 -2.13 27.78 2.68
C ARG A 228 -1.60 27.05 3.90
N ASN A 229 -0.69 27.68 4.63
CA ASN A 229 -0.11 27.15 5.86
C ASN A 229 -1.17 26.92 6.96
N THR A 230 -2.26 27.69 6.93
CA THR A 230 -3.38 27.54 7.88
C THR A 230 -4.40 26.48 7.47
N SER A 231 -4.30 25.95 6.25
CA SER A 231 -5.29 25.01 5.71
C SER A 231 -5.24 23.63 6.41
N PRO A 232 -6.39 22.97 6.62
CA PRO A 232 -6.44 21.66 7.27
C PRO A 232 -5.62 20.58 6.52
N GLU A 233 -5.69 20.59 5.20
CA GLU A 233 -4.96 19.67 4.33
C GLU A 233 -3.45 19.85 4.47
N TRP A 234 -2.95 21.09 4.58
CA TRP A 234 -1.52 21.32 4.81
C TRP A 234 -1.04 20.74 6.14
N LYS A 235 -1.85 20.85 7.21
CA LYS A 235 -1.49 20.26 8.52
C LYS A 235 -1.29 18.76 8.44
N ASN A 236 -2.05 18.07 7.59
CA ASN A 236 -1.88 16.64 7.32
C ASN A 236 -0.61 16.40 6.50
N LEU A 237 -0.49 17.05 5.34
CA LEU A 237 0.64 16.88 4.42
C LEU A 237 2.00 17.18 5.05
N LYS A 238 2.07 18.21 5.90
CA LYS A 238 3.30 18.65 6.58
C LYS A 238 3.95 17.52 7.38
N GLN A 239 3.17 16.58 7.92
CA GLN A 239 3.67 15.47 8.73
C GLN A 239 4.52 14.49 7.91
N HIS A 240 4.35 14.47 6.59
CA HIS A 240 5.06 13.55 5.70
C HIS A 240 6.31 14.13 5.06
N LEU A 241 6.62 15.43 5.25
CA LEU A 241 7.72 16.12 4.57
C LEU A 241 9.08 15.45 4.80
N LEU A 242 9.42 15.20 6.06
CA LEU A 242 10.72 14.62 6.42
C LEU A 242 10.88 13.21 5.85
N ALA A 243 9.86 12.37 6.01
CA ALA A 243 9.90 11.00 5.50
C ALA A 243 10.04 10.97 3.97
N ASN A 244 9.33 11.86 3.27
CA ASN A 244 9.41 11.96 1.81
C ASN A 244 10.76 12.50 1.35
N SER A 245 11.28 13.55 1.98
CA SER A 245 12.54 14.16 1.56
C SER A 245 13.71 13.18 1.70
N LEU A 246 13.75 12.44 2.81
CA LEU A 246 14.73 11.38 3.03
C LEU A 246 14.59 10.24 2.01
N TRP A 247 13.35 9.77 1.78
CA TRP A 247 13.08 8.72 0.79
C TRP A 247 13.52 9.12 -0.63
N MET A 248 13.31 10.37 -1.04
CA MET A 248 13.71 10.83 -2.37
C MET A 248 15.22 10.80 -2.60
N VAL A 249 16.02 11.06 -1.56
CA VAL A 249 17.50 11.13 -1.68
C VAL A 249 18.20 9.84 -1.24
N GLU A 250 17.45 8.87 -0.75
CA GLU A 250 18.00 7.59 -0.32
C GLU A 250 18.65 6.90 -1.52
N ASP A 251 19.94 6.62 -1.40
CA ASP A 251 20.69 5.88 -2.40
C ASP A 251 20.18 4.43 -2.44
N THR A 252 19.66 4.05 -3.59
CA THR A 252 19.11 2.73 -3.84
C THR A 252 19.60 2.25 -5.19
N GLN A 253 19.91 0.97 -5.30
CA GLN A 253 20.29 0.31 -6.56
C GLN A 253 19.07 0.10 -7.48
N GLU A 254 18.11 1.02 -7.43
CA GLU A 254 16.77 0.87 -8.00
C GLU A 254 16.55 1.83 -9.17
N LEU A 255 15.50 1.54 -9.94
CA LEU A 255 15.08 2.45 -10.98
C LEU A 255 14.28 3.61 -10.38
N VAL A 256 14.87 4.80 -10.37
CA VAL A 256 14.17 6.06 -10.08
C VAL A 256 13.70 6.72 -11.37
N VAL A 257 12.40 7.02 -11.49
CA VAL A 257 11.79 7.64 -12.66
C VAL A 257 11.07 8.91 -12.25
N ARG A 258 11.36 10.01 -12.94
CA ARG A 258 10.59 11.25 -12.82
C ARG A 258 9.39 11.14 -13.73
N TYR A 259 8.20 11.43 -13.19
CA TYR A 259 6.98 11.40 -14.00
C TYR A 259 7.07 12.34 -15.21
N GLU A 260 7.74 13.46 -15.03
CA GLU A 260 8.00 14.49 -16.03
C GLU A 260 8.85 13.96 -17.20
N ASP A 261 9.68 12.93 -16.99
CA ASP A 261 10.50 12.33 -18.06
C ASP A 261 9.64 11.68 -19.15
N PHE A 262 8.43 11.21 -18.84
CA PHE A 262 7.50 10.69 -19.85
C PHE A 262 7.09 11.75 -20.87
N HIS A 263 7.16 13.04 -20.52
CA HIS A 263 6.86 14.12 -21.46
C HIS A 263 8.10 14.58 -22.23
N HIS A 264 9.27 14.58 -21.58
CA HIS A 264 10.51 15.05 -22.19
C HIS A 264 11.18 14.01 -23.09
N ASP A 265 11.25 12.77 -22.63
CA ASP A 265 11.86 11.64 -23.34
C ASP A 265 11.05 10.38 -23.10
N PHE A 266 9.90 10.29 -23.76
CA PHE A 266 8.96 9.18 -23.60
C PHE A 266 9.60 7.81 -23.92
N GLU A 267 10.34 7.73 -25.02
CA GLU A 267 10.96 6.48 -25.50
C GLU A 267 12.14 6.08 -24.62
N GLY A 268 13.02 7.01 -24.24
CA GLY A 268 14.11 6.73 -23.32
C GLY A 268 13.60 6.34 -21.94
N THR A 269 12.57 7.02 -21.42
CA THR A 269 11.92 6.64 -20.16
C THR A 269 11.35 5.22 -20.25
N THR A 270 10.60 4.91 -21.29
CA THR A 270 10.04 3.56 -21.49
C THR A 270 11.13 2.49 -21.60
N ARG A 271 12.24 2.79 -22.30
CA ARG A 271 13.39 1.88 -22.43
C ARG A 271 14.01 1.56 -21.06
N ARG A 272 14.15 2.56 -20.18
CA ARG A 272 14.68 2.33 -18.82
C ARG A 272 13.87 1.31 -18.03
N PHE A 273 12.53 1.28 -18.19
CA PHE A 273 11.70 0.24 -17.59
C PHE A 273 11.97 -1.15 -18.21
N ARG A 274 12.09 -1.24 -19.54
CA ARG A 274 12.42 -2.50 -20.24
C ARG A 274 13.75 -3.07 -19.75
N ASP A 275 14.77 -2.23 -19.70
CA ASP A 275 16.13 -2.63 -19.32
C ASP A 275 16.16 -3.08 -17.86
N TYR A 276 15.58 -2.30 -16.95
CA TYR A 276 15.57 -2.60 -15.52
C TYR A 276 14.76 -3.87 -15.18
N LEU A 277 13.56 -3.98 -15.75
CA LEU A 277 12.72 -5.16 -15.53
C LEU A 277 13.16 -6.36 -16.37
N GLN A 278 14.03 -6.16 -17.36
CA GLN A 278 14.48 -7.16 -18.34
C GLN A 278 13.30 -7.76 -19.11
N ARG A 279 12.44 -6.88 -19.62
CA ARG A 279 11.19 -7.24 -20.32
C ARG A 279 10.94 -6.31 -21.49
N ASP A 280 11.15 -6.81 -22.71
CA ASP A 280 10.98 -6.02 -23.94
C ASP A 280 9.53 -5.60 -24.21
N GLY A 281 8.56 -6.40 -23.72
CA GLY A 281 7.12 -6.16 -23.91
C GLY A 281 6.55 -4.97 -23.14
N ILE A 282 7.37 -4.23 -22.37
CA ILE A 282 6.89 -3.06 -21.62
C ILE A 282 6.54 -1.93 -22.59
N THR A 283 5.29 -1.49 -22.51
CA THR A 283 4.74 -0.39 -23.31
C THR A 283 3.94 0.57 -22.45
N PHE A 284 4.14 1.85 -22.72
CA PHE A 284 3.38 2.92 -22.09
C PHE A 284 2.50 3.58 -23.15
N LYS A 285 1.38 4.16 -22.73
CA LYS A 285 0.54 4.92 -23.64
C LYS A 285 0.99 6.38 -23.61
N ASP A 286 1.53 6.88 -24.71
CA ASP A 286 1.89 8.29 -24.85
C ASP A 286 0.69 9.17 -24.49
N PHE A 287 0.88 10.04 -23.50
CA PHE A 287 -0.10 11.01 -23.03
C PHE A 287 0.55 12.39 -23.08
N ARG A 288 0.30 13.15 -24.15
CA ARG A 288 0.85 14.51 -24.30
C ARG A 288 0.02 15.60 -23.64
N LYS A 289 -1.09 15.24 -22.97
CA LYS A 289 -1.90 16.22 -22.24
C LYS A 289 -1.34 16.37 -20.83
N VAL A 290 -0.77 17.54 -20.55
CA VAL A 290 -0.20 17.85 -19.25
C VAL A 290 -0.96 19.00 -18.62
N ASP A 291 -1.78 18.68 -17.62
CA ASP A 291 -2.23 19.68 -16.64
C ASP A 291 -1.34 19.53 -15.40
N ARG A 292 -0.10 20.00 -15.51
CA ARG A 292 0.90 20.01 -14.43
C ARG A 292 1.52 21.39 -14.35
N MET A 293 1.69 21.89 -13.13
CA MET A 293 2.31 23.18 -12.88
C MET A 293 3.84 23.13 -13.03
N TYR A 294 4.41 21.92 -13.11
CA TYR A 294 5.85 21.72 -13.35
C TYR A 294 6.38 22.47 -14.55
N TYR A 295 5.58 22.62 -15.61
CA TYR A 295 6.01 23.30 -16.84
C TYR A 295 5.75 24.81 -16.82
N SER A 296 4.85 25.30 -15.96
CA SER A 296 4.53 26.72 -15.87
C SER A 296 5.26 27.46 -14.75
N ASP A 297 5.76 26.75 -13.73
CA ASP A 297 6.45 27.30 -12.56
C ASP A 297 5.62 28.31 -11.72
N ASN A 298 4.29 28.36 -11.92
CA ASN A 298 3.37 29.27 -11.24
C ASN A 298 3.08 28.90 -9.75
N TYR A 299 4.01 28.23 -9.07
CA TYR A 299 3.83 27.75 -7.70
C TYR A 299 3.58 28.88 -6.70
N ARG A 300 4.17 30.06 -6.93
CA ARG A 300 3.99 31.24 -6.06
C ARG A 300 2.57 31.80 -6.10
N GLU A 301 1.79 31.52 -7.15
CA GLU A 301 0.38 31.90 -7.26
C GLU A 301 -0.54 30.86 -6.60
N LYS A 302 -0.04 29.63 -6.42
CA LYS A 302 -0.82 28.46 -6.01
C LYS A 302 -0.48 27.98 -4.59
N MET A 303 0.53 28.58 -3.97
CA MET A 303 0.95 28.30 -2.60
C MET A 303 1.29 29.61 -1.90
N ASP A 304 0.95 29.73 -0.61
CA ASP A 304 1.48 30.84 0.17
C ASP A 304 3.01 30.71 0.40
N SER A 305 3.64 31.81 0.76
CA SER A 305 5.10 31.90 0.90
C SER A 305 5.66 30.97 1.98
N ILE A 306 4.90 30.68 3.04
CA ILE A 306 5.33 29.81 4.13
C ILE A 306 5.33 28.36 3.66
N VAL A 307 4.27 27.91 2.99
CA VAL A 307 4.19 26.58 2.38
C VAL A 307 5.31 26.40 1.36
N TYR A 308 5.45 27.36 0.44
CA TYR A 308 6.48 27.32 -0.60
C TYR A 308 7.89 27.24 0.00
N GLY A 309 8.21 28.10 0.97
CA GLY A 309 9.49 28.09 1.67
C GLY A 309 9.75 26.77 2.39
N THR A 310 8.75 26.24 3.11
CA THR A 310 8.87 24.96 3.79
C THR A 310 9.15 23.81 2.81
N LEU A 311 8.44 23.75 1.69
CA LEU A 311 8.70 22.74 0.66
C LEU A 311 10.09 22.89 0.06
N LYS A 312 10.53 24.12 -0.23
CA LYS A 312 11.88 24.40 -0.72
C LYS A 312 12.93 23.86 0.24
N ASP A 313 12.82 24.18 1.53
CA ASP A 313 13.80 23.82 2.54
C ASP A 313 13.91 22.29 2.72
N PHE A 314 12.77 21.59 2.78
CA PHE A 314 12.77 20.14 2.95
C PHE A 314 13.26 19.38 1.71
N PHE A 315 12.96 19.86 0.51
CA PHE A 315 13.19 19.10 -0.72
C PHE A 315 14.38 19.59 -1.55
N MET A 316 15.14 20.60 -1.10
CA MET A 316 16.23 21.17 -1.90
C MET A 316 17.25 20.12 -2.37
N ASP A 317 17.61 19.16 -1.51
CA ASP A 317 18.55 18.10 -1.87
C ASP A 317 17.95 17.11 -2.87
N ALA A 318 16.67 16.75 -2.70
CA ALA A 318 15.95 15.94 -3.68
C ALA A 318 15.81 16.66 -5.03
N ILE A 319 15.62 17.98 -5.03
CA ILE A 319 15.55 18.79 -6.24
C ILE A 319 16.91 18.87 -6.91
N ARG A 320 18.01 19.05 -6.17
CA ARG A 320 19.37 18.99 -6.74
C ARG A 320 19.67 17.63 -7.37
N CYS A 321 19.20 16.55 -6.75
CA CYS A 321 19.42 15.19 -7.22
C CYS A 321 18.59 14.88 -8.49
N HIS A 322 17.28 15.15 -8.44
CA HIS A 322 16.35 14.69 -9.48
C HIS A 322 15.87 15.78 -10.43
N TYR A 323 15.90 17.05 -10.06
CA TYR A 323 15.41 18.17 -10.87
C TYR A 323 16.43 19.32 -10.92
N PRO A 324 17.70 19.06 -11.29
CA PRO A 324 18.76 20.07 -11.27
C PRO A 324 18.41 21.29 -12.13
N GLU A 325 17.65 21.10 -13.20
CA GLU A 325 17.16 22.17 -14.07
C GLU A 325 16.25 23.19 -13.35
N LYS A 326 15.62 22.80 -12.24
CA LYS A 326 14.74 23.67 -11.44
C LYS A 326 15.49 24.48 -10.37
N VAL A 327 16.74 24.15 -10.06
CA VAL A 327 17.49 24.80 -8.98
C VAL A 327 17.65 26.31 -9.20
N ALA A 328 17.91 26.75 -10.43
CA ALA A 328 18.10 28.16 -10.75
C ALA A 328 16.80 29.01 -10.63
N SER A 329 15.64 28.36 -10.70
CA SER A 329 14.33 29.02 -10.65
C SER A 329 13.74 29.19 -9.23
N LEU A 330 14.41 28.64 -8.21
CA LEU A 330 13.93 28.58 -6.82
C LEU A 330 14.54 29.65 -5.93
#